data_AF-A0A504X1W5-F1
#
_entry.id   AF-A0A504X1W5-F1
#
_cell.length_a   1.000
_cell.length_b   1.000
_cell.length_c   1.000
_cell.angle_alpha   90.00
_cell.angle_beta   90.00
_cell.angle_gamma   90.00
#
_symmetry.space_group_name_H-M   'P 1'
#
loop_
_entity.id
_entity.type
_entity.pdbx_description
1 polymer ?
#
loop_
_entity_poly.entity_id
_entity_poly.type
_entity_poly.pdbx_seq_one_letter_code
_entity_poly.pdbx_strand_id
1 'polypeptide(L)'
;MDSLYFIGKAQFHQLATHIALYHEDMSAGYKHLSTDAVMAVGLKPHKLTYWNVPMMSGYLGKTVPLDIHGGYVMIDEEKVMPMATSYGMLRYALLTSAVRAKEGGRWRYDFMTMNSTLAIGTAAGFGLLSFGCQRIRWMRRHPIGSVVASFVACLTTTVIARQGIKALGIGVVQAQNSHKRALTCLHCVDCLEDVNTYTLKQIEELKAQQIPQQAGMPPPPEEYVRRFKKGVEMQCRLLETDMEEVRLIRKWAGASLCDVHQHLRDDPMGYKEPHGLVLLASDRARAAERPPLAAMPDDKEIRPAKN
;
A
#
# COMPACT_ATOMS: atom_id res chain seq x y z
N MET A 1 6.55 7.47 -1.44
CA MET A 1 7.28 8.56 -2.12
C MET A 1 6.74 8.86 -3.52
N ASP A 2 6.71 7.91 -4.45
CA ASP A 2 6.24 8.16 -5.85
C ASP A 2 4.83 8.76 -5.93
N SER A 3 3.88 8.26 -5.13
CA SER A 3 2.52 8.81 -5.08
C SER A 3 2.48 10.27 -4.64
N LEU A 4 3.31 10.64 -3.67
CA LEU A 4 3.45 12.00 -3.18
C LEU A 4 4.02 12.91 -4.27
N TYR A 5 5.01 12.46 -5.05
CA TYR A 5 5.55 13.22 -6.18
C TYR A 5 4.49 13.58 -7.23
N PHE A 6 3.64 12.62 -7.58
CA PHE A 6 2.61 12.84 -8.61
C PHE A 6 1.40 13.63 -8.12
N ILE A 7 1.03 13.48 -6.84
CA ILE A 7 -0.14 14.16 -6.26
C ILE A 7 0.22 15.58 -5.79
N GLY A 8 1.43 15.76 -5.26
CA GLY A 8 1.91 17.03 -4.69
C GLY A 8 3.43 17.17 -4.85
N LYS A 9 3.90 17.61 -6.02
CA LYS A 9 5.32 17.82 -6.30
C LYS A 9 6.02 18.69 -5.25
N ALA A 10 5.38 19.78 -4.83
CA ALA A 10 5.93 20.68 -3.82
C ALA A 10 6.13 19.96 -2.47
N GLN A 11 5.12 19.21 -2.01
CA GLN A 11 5.20 18.42 -0.77
C GLN A 11 6.26 17.33 -0.87
N PHE A 12 6.40 16.69 -2.03
CA PHE A 12 7.47 15.72 -2.26
C PHE A 12 8.86 16.35 -2.18
N HIS A 13 9.07 17.49 -2.83
CA HIS A 13 10.38 18.15 -2.78
C HIS A 13 10.69 18.65 -1.36
N GLN A 14 9.69 19.17 -0.65
CA GLN A 14 9.82 19.52 0.78
C GLN A 14 10.22 18.30 1.61
N LEU A 15 9.52 17.17 1.46
CA LEU A 15 9.85 15.94 2.17
C LEU A 15 11.25 15.41 1.81
N ALA A 16 11.62 15.40 0.54
CA ALA A 16 12.94 14.94 0.10
C ALA A 16 14.06 15.83 0.66
N THR A 17 13.83 17.15 0.66
CA THR A 17 14.75 18.12 1.28
C THR A 17 14.83 17.90 2.78
N HIS A 18 13.69 17.67 3.43
CA HIS A 18 13.60 17.40 4.86
C HIS A 18 14.39 16.14 5.23
N ILE A 19 14.20 15.02 4.51
CA ILE A 19 14.96 13.78 4.74
C ILE A 19 16.46 14.02 4.53
N ALA A 20 16.84 14.73 3.47
CA ALA A 20 18.24 15.01 3.18
C ALA A 20 18.92 15.86 4.26
N LEU A 21 18.18 16.78 4.89
CA LEU A 21 18.69 17.68 5.93
C LEU A 21 18.58 17.08 7.35
N TYR A 22 17.55 16.30 7.62
CA TYR A 22 17.17 15.82 8.95
C TYR A 22 16.90 14.32 8.92
N HIS A 23 17.96 13.55 9.17
CA HIS A 23 17.89 12.11 9.38
C HIS A 23 18.87 11.72 10.49
N GLU A 24 18.48 10.71 11.26
CA GLU A 24 19.28 10.11 12.32
C GLU A 24 19.26 8.59 12.16
N ASP A 25 20.23 7.91 12.79
CA ASP A 25 20.19 6.45 12.84
C ASP A 25 18.95 5.98 13.62
N MET A 26 18.23 5.03 13.03
CA MET A 26 17.05 4.44 13.65
C MET A 26 17.42 3.71 14.95
N SER A 27 16.59 3.83 15.99
CA SER A 27 16.79 3.15 17.26
C SER A 27 16.74 1.62 17.10
N ALA A 28 17.35 0.90 18.05
CA ALA A 28 17.52 -0.55 17.97
C ALA A 28 16.19 -1.30 17.78
N GLY A 29 15.13 -0.89 18.48
CA GLY A 29 13.81 -1.51 18.40
C GLY A 29 13.16 -1.37 17.03
N TYR A 30 13.13 -0.15 16.49
CA TYR A 30 12.57 0.08 15.15
C TYR A 30 13.44 -0.53 14.05
N LYS A 31 14.76 -0.53 14.22
CA LYS A 31 15.69 -1.17 13.29
C LYS A 31 15.50 -2.68 13.25
N HIS A 32 15.35 -3.33 14.41
CA HIS A 32 15.05 -4.76 14.52
C HIS A 32 13.72 -5.09 13.82
N LEU A 33 12.64 -4.40 14.20
CA LEU A 33 11.32 -4.60 13.62
C LEU A 33 11.30 -4.40 12.09
N SER A 34 12.00 -3.37 11.61
CA SER A 34 12.12 -3.09 10.18
C SER A 34 12.94 -4.15 9.45
N THR A 35 14.00 -4.65 10.09
CA THR A 35 14.84 -5.72 9.55
C THR A 35 14.03 -7.00 9.38
N ASP A 36 13.25 -7.39 10.38
CA ASP A 36 12.37 -8.55 10.31
C ASP A 36 11.35 -8.42 9.18
N ALA A 37 10.71 -7.26 9.05
CA ALA A 37 9.72 -7.01 8.00
C ALA A 37 10.35 -7.08 6.59
N VAL A 38 11.53 -6.49 6.41
CA VAL A 38 12.30 -6.52 5.16
C VAL A 38 12.74 -7.95 4.82
N MET A 39 13.22 -8.71 5.80
CA MET A 39 13.61 -10.11 5.62
C MET A 39 12.42 -11.01 5.28
N ALA A 40 11.29 -10.83 5.96
CA ALA A 40 10.07 -11.61 5.73
C ALA A 40 9.60 -11.51 4.27
N VAL A 41 9.78 -10.35 3.63
CA VAL A 41 9.47 -10.19 2.21
C VAL A 41 10.62 -10.60 1.29
N GLY A 42 11.80 -10.95 1.79
CA GLY A 42 12.97 -11.38 1.00
C GLY A 42 13.80 -10.22 0.42
N LEU A 43 13.70 -9.02 1.00
CA LEU A 43 14.66 -7.95 0.76
C LEU A 43 15.92 -8.20 1.60
N LYS A 44 17.04 -7.56 1.23
CA LYS A 44 18.34 -7.73 1.90
C LYS A 44 18.59 -6.57 2.87
N PRO A 45 18.51 -6.78 4.20
CA PRO A 45 18.66 -5.71 5.20
C PRO A 45 19.97 -4.94 5.08
N HIS A 46 21.09 -5.64 4.83
CA HIS A 46 22.41 -5.04 4.68
C HIS A 46 22.57 -4.10 3.47
N LYS A 47 21.60 -4.10 2.55
CA LYS A 47 21.55 -3.15 1.42
C LYS A 47 20.68 -1.93 1.72
N LEU A 48 20.07 -1.87 2.89
CA LEU A 48 19.20 -0.79 3.31
C LEU A 48 19.86 0.04 4.40
N THR A 49 19.62 1.34 4.33
CA THR A 49 19.97 2.29 5.38
C THR A 49 18.72 2.59 6.20
N TYR A 50 18.84 2.62 7.52
CA TYR A 50 17.71 2.75 8.44
C TYR A 50 17.75 4.12 9.11
N TRP A 51 16.80 4.97 8.75
CA TRP A 51 16.73 6.35 9.22
C TRP A 51 15.48 6.61 10.04
N ASN A 52 15.70 7.23 11.20
CA ASN A 52 14.69 8.06 11.84
C ASN A 52 14.64 9.40 11.09
N VAL A 53 13.45 9.81 10.68
CA VAL A 53 13.20 11.09 10.01
C VAL A 53 12.14 11.84 10.83
N PRO A 54 12.58 12.66 11.80
CA PRO A 54 11.66 13.40 12.67
C PRO A 54 10.71 14.29 11.86
N MET A 55 9.46 14.45 12.30
CA MET A 55 8.47 15.30 11.62
C MET A 55 8.12 14.89 10.18
N MET A 56 8.59 13.72 9.71
CA MET A 56 8.23 13.20 8.39
C MET A 56 6.71 13.09 8.24
N SER A 57 5.98 12.77 9.32
CA SER A 57 4.51 12.75 9.35
C SER A 57 3.84 14.05 8.85
N GLY A 58 4.43 15.22 9.10
CA GLY A 58 3.87 16.50 8.65
C GLY A 58 3.98 16.72 7.13
N TYR A 59 4.93 16.07 6.47
CA TYR A 59 5.16 16.16 5.03
C TYR A 59 4.64 14.95 4.26
N LEU A 60 4.57 13.80 4.95
CA LEU A 60 4.14 12.54 4.41
C LEU A 60 2.63 12.40 4.65
N GLY A 61 1.83 12.57 3.60
CA GLY A 61 0.37 12.37 3.63
C GLY A 61 -0.05 10.89 3.77
N LYS A 62 0.64 10.10 4.57
CA LYS A 62 0.29 8.71 4.91
C LYS A 62 -0.30 8.64 6.31
N THR A 63 -1.15 7.64 6.53
CA THR A 63 -1.76 7.35 7.84
C THR A 63 -0.73 6.90 8.88
N VAL A 64 0.28 6.11 8.46
CA VAL A 64 1.41 5.73 9.31
C VAL A 64 2.68 6.32 8.70
N PRO A 65 3.44 7.13 9.46
CA PRO A 65 4.58 7.89 8.94
C PRO A 65 5.83 7.00 8.82
N LEU A 66 5.77 6.09 7.86
CA LEU A 66 6.88 5.24 7.45
C LEU A 66 6.87 5.00 5.94
N ASP A 67 8.04 4.79 5.35
CA ASP A 67 8.17 4.35 3.96
C ASP A 67 9.48 3.59 3.74
N ILE A 68 9.47 2.68 2.76
CA ILE A 68 10.69 1.99 2.30
C ILE A 68 10.88 2.35 0.83
N HIS A 69 11.94 3.08 0.53
CA HIS A 69 12.17 3.63 -0.80
C HIS A 69 13.66 3.89 -1.07
N GLY A 70 14.10 3.64 -2.31
CA GLY A 70 15.44 4.05 -2.76
C GLY A 70 16.62 3.45 -2.00
N GLY A 71 16.44 2.32 -1.30
CA GLY A 71 17.46 1.75 -0.42
C GLY A 71 17.41 2.26 1.02
N TYR A 72 16.38 3.01 1.39
CA TYR A 72 16.20 3.57 2.73
C TYR A 72 14.91 3.05 3.37
N VAL A 73 14.98 2.73 4.65
CA VAL A 73 13.83 2.55 5.55
C VAL A 73 13.72 3.83 6.36
N MET A 74 12.63 4.58 6.18
CA MET A 74 12.41 5.88 6.82
C MET A 74 11.21 5.77 7.76
N ILE A 75 11.37 6.19 9.00
CA ILE A 75 10.34 6.15 10.04
C ILE A 75 10.38 7.45 10.85
N ASP A 76 9.22 8.02 11.16
CA ASP A 76 9.11 9.08 12.17
C ASP A 76 8.89 8.43 13.54
N GLU A 77 9.96 8.13 14.28
CA GLU A 77 9.86 7.31 15.50
C GLU A 77 8.93 7.92 16.56
N GLU A 78 8.85 9.25 16.64
CA GLU A 78 7.99 9.95 17.60
C GLU A 78 6.50 9.72 17.31
N LYS A 79 6.12 9.57 16.03
CA LYS A 79 4.72 9.52 15.59
C LYS A 79 4.26 8.15 15.12
N VAL A 80 5.18 7.28 14.70
CA VAL A 80 4.82 6.05 13.97
C VAL A 80 3.95 5.11 14.81
N MET A 81 4.31 4.86 16.07
CA MET A 81 3.56 3.95 16.93
C MET A 81 2.21 4.56 17.36
N PRO A 82 2.14 5.82 17.84
CA PRO A 82 0.87 6.48 18.11
C PRO A 82 -0.10 6.48 16.92
N MET A 83 0.40 6.75 15.71
CA MET A 83 -0.43 6.76 14.49
C MET A 83 -0.82 5.36 14.01
N ALA A 84 0.04 4.35 14.20
CA ALA A 84 -0.31 2.95 13.95
C ALA A 84 -1.36 2.43 14.95
N THR A 85 -1.45 3.05 16.13
CA THR A 85 -2.36 2.72 17.25
C THR A 85 -2.14 1.35 17.89
N SER A 86 -1.33 0.48 17.29
CA SER A 86 -1.00 -0.85 17.81
C SER A 86 0.27 -1.42 17.17
N TYR A 87 0.89 -2.36 17.87
CA TYR A 87 2.04 -3.10 17.34
C TYR A 87 1.70 -3.89 16.06
N GLY A 88 0.56 -4.58 16.02
CA GLY A 88 0.13 -5.33 14.84
C GLY A 88 -0.01 -4.48 13.59
N MET A 89 -0.63 -3.30 13.72
CA MET A 89 -0.78 -2.34 12.63
C MET A 89 0.56 -1.74 12.19
N LEU A 90 1.48 -1.46 13.13
CA LEU A 90 2.83 -0.99 12.80
C LEU A 90 3.59 -2.02 11.95
N ARG A 91 3.57 -3.28 12.39
CA ARG A 91 4.22 -4.39 11.67
C ARG A 91 3.61 -4.59 10.28
N TYR A 92 2.29 -4.47 10.16
CA TYR A 92 1.60 -4.49 8.88
C TYR A 92 2.01 -3.32 7.97
N ALA A 93 2.09 -2.09 8.50
CA ALA A 93 2.51 -0.92 7.73
C ALA A 93 3.96 -1.06 7.20
N LEU A 94 4.86 -1.63 8.00
CA LEU A 94 6.22 -1.96 7.56
C LEU A 94 6.23 -3.03 6.46
N LEU A 95 5.50 -4.13 6.66
CA LEU A 95 5.40 -5.21 5.66
C LEU A 95 4.79 -4.72 4.35
N THR A 96 3.72 -3.93 4.38
CA THR A 96 3.12 -3.35 3.17
C THR A 96 4.12 -2.45 2.43
N SER A 97 4.88 -1.63 3.16
CA SER A 97 5.94 -0.81 2.56
C SER A 97 7.08 -1.65 1.99
N ALA A 98 7.47 -2.74 2.66
CA ALA A 98 8.51 -3.64 2.22
C ALA A 98 8.10 -4.45 0.97
N VAL A 99 6.87 -4.98 0.93
CA VAL A 99 6.31 -5.66 -0.25
C VAL A 99 6.30 -4.69 -1.43
N ARG A 100 5.80 -3.47 -1.23
CA ARG A 100 5.80 -2.45 -2.28
C ARG A 100 7.21 -2.14 -2.78
N ALA A 101 8.18 -2.01 -1.89
CA ALA A 101 9.58 -1.78 -2.26
C ALA A 101 10.14 -2.96 -3.09
N LYS A 102 9.88 -4.21 -2.69
CA LYS A 102 10.29 -5.41 -3.44
C LYS A 102 9.65 -5.50 -4.82
N GLU A 103 8.38 -5.16 -4.90
CA GLU A 103 7.63 -5.13 -6.16
C GLU A 103 8.06 -3.98 -7.07
N GLY A 104 9.01 -3.13 -6.64
CA GLY A 104 9.49 -1.98 -7.42
C GLY A 104 8.49 -0.82 -7.43
N GLY A 105 7.57 -0.83 -6.46
CA GLY A 105 6.66 0.25 -6.13
C GLY A 105 5.74 0.66 -7.27
N ARG A 106 5.32 1.93 -7.20
CA ARG A 106 4.54 2.56 -8.25
C ARG A 106 5.39 2.77 -9.51
N TRP A 107 6.71 2.93 -9.39
CA TRP A 107 7.60 3.02 -10.54
C TRP A 107 7.44 1.87 -11.53
N ARG A 108 7.40 0.60 -11.08
CA ARG A 108 7.16 -0.52 -12.01
C ARG A 108 5.78 -0.46 -12.66
N TYR A 109 4.74 -0.09 -11.90
CA TYR A 109 3.39 0.08 -12.46
C TYR A 109 3.36 1.18 -13.53
N ASP A 110 3.92 2.36 -13.23
CA ASP A 110 3.95 3.50 -14.14
C ASP A 110 4.82 3.19 -15.37
N PHE A 111 5.96 2.52 -15.19
CA PHE A 111 6.83 2.07 -16.28
C PHE A 111 6.15 1.04 -17.18
N MET A 112 5.54 0.00 -16.61
CA MET A 112 4.80 -0.99 -17.39
C MET A 112 3.60 -0.38 -18.10
N THR A 113 2.83 0.47 -17.41
CA THR A 113 1.67 1.15 -17.99
C THR A 113 2.09 2.05 -19.14
N MET A 114 3.13 2.88 -18.95
CA MET A 114 3.65 3.77 -20.00
C MET A 114 4.10 2.95 -21.21
N ASN A 115 4.94 1.93 -21.01
CA ASN A 115 5.43 1.11 -22.11
C ASN A 115 4.31 0.35 -22.83
N SER A 116 3.30 -0.13 -22.10
CA SER A 116 2.14 -0.80 -22.69
C SER A 116 1.30 0.16 -23.54
N THR A 117 1.03 1.37 -23.03
CA THR A 117 0.29 2.39 -23.78
C THR A 117 1.05 2.85 -25.03
N LEU A 118 2.38 3.01 -24.93
CA LEU A 118 3.23 3.34 -26.06
C LEU A 118 3.31 2.19 -27.07
N ALA A 119 3.38 0.94 -26.62
CA ALA A 119 3.36 -0.23 -27.50
C ALA A 119 2.04 -0.33 -28.28
N ILE A 120 0.90 -0.14 -27.61
CA ILE A 120 -0.42 -0.11 -28.27
C ILE A 120 -0.49 1.05 -29.28
N GLY A 121 -0.04 2.24 -28.88
CA GLY A 121 -0.02 3.42 -29.74
C GLY A 121 0.84 3.23 -30.99
N THR A 122 2.07 2.77 -30.81
CA THR A 122 2.99 2.51 -31.91
C THR A 122 2.48 1.41 -32.82
N ALA A 123 1.96 0.30 -32.28
CA ALA A 123 1.34 -0.76 -33.08
C ALA A 123 0.15 -0.26 -33.91
N ALA A 124 -0.71 0.59 -33.33
CA ALA A 124 -1.83 1.19 -34.05
C ALA A 124 -1.38 2.16 -35.15
N GLY A 125 -0.38 3.01 -34.87
CA GLY A 125 0.20 3.92 -35.85
C GLY A 125 0.87 3.19 -37.02
N PHE A 126 1.71 2.18 -36.72
CA PHE A 126 2.32 1.34 -37.75
C PHE A 126 1.30 0.51 -38.53
N GLY A 127 0.30 -0.04 -37.85
CA GLY A 127 -0.81 -0.76 -38.48
C GLY A 127 -1.58 0.12 -39.45
N LEU A 128 -1.93 1.35 -39.03
CA LEU A 128 -2.60 2.32 -39.88
C LEU A 128 -1.72 2.75 -41.06
N LEU A 129 -0.42 2.97 -40.86
CA LEU A 129 0.50 3.34 -41.94
C LEU A 129 0.64 2.21 -42.96
N SER A 130 0.90 0.99 -42.49
CA SER A 130 1.11 -0.19 -43.33
C SER A 130 -0.15 -0.54 -44.13
N PHE A 131 -1.28 -0.70 -43.43
CA PHE A 131 -2.54 -1.06 -44.08
C PHE A 131 -3.14 0.11 -44.87
N GLY A 132 -3.03 1.33 -44.36
CA GLY A 132 -3.53 2.54 -44.98
C GLY A 132 -2.83 2.84 -46.31
N CYS A 133 -1.50 2.75 -46.38
CA CYS A 133 -0.77 2.92 -47.65
C CYS A 133 -1.14 1.83 -48.69
N GLN A 134 -1.48 0.62 -48.23
CA GLN A 134 -1.88 -0.48 -49.10
C GLN A 134 -3.34 -0.38 -49.56
N ARG A 135 -4.28 0.02 -48.71
CA ARG A 135 -5.72 -0.07 -49.01
C ARG A 135 -6.43 1.27 -49.15
N ILE A 136 -5.88 2.36 -48.63
CA ILE A 136 -6.50 3.69 -48.63
C ILE A 136 -5.85 4.56 -49.71
N ARG A 137 -6.60 4.84 -50.78
CA ARG A 137 -6.11 5.56 -51.97
C ARG A 137 -5.58 6.96 -51.66
N TRP A 138 -6.18 7.65 -50.67
CA TRP A 138 -5.71 8.96 -50.21
C TRP A 138 -4.32 8.87 -49.57
N MET A 139 -4.12 7.91 -48.67
CA MET A 139 -2.83 7.72 -48.00
C MET A 139 -1.71 7.38 -48.99
N ARG A 140 -2.02 6.51 -49.97
CA ARG A 140 -1.05 6.17 -51.03
C ARG A 140 -0.61 7.39 -51.87
N ARG A 141 -1.50 8.37 -52.08
CA ARG A 141 -1.23 9.57 -52.89
C ARG A 141 -0.59 10.71 -52.09
N HIS A 142 -0.73 10.71 -50.77
CA HIS A 142 -0.20 11.75 -49.88
C HIS A 142 0.71 11.14 -48.80
N PRO A 143 2.01 10.94 -49.09
CA PRO A 143 2.92 10.27 -48.17
C PRO A 143 3.11 11.05 -46.86
N ILE A 144 3.25 12.38 -46.93
CA ILE A 144 3.38 13.24 -45.73
C ILE A 144 2.09 13.18 -44.90
N GLY A 145 0.92 13.29 -45.55
CA GLY A 145 -0.38 13.21 -44.87
C GLY A 145 -0.61 11.86 -44.19
N SER A 146 -0.08 10.77 -44.75
CA SER A 146 -0.15 9.43 -44.17
C SER A 146 0.69 9.27 -42.92
N VAL A 147 1.90 9.84 -42.92
CA VAL A 147 2.76 9.88 -41.73
C VAL A 147 2.08 10.67 -40.62
N VAL A 148 1.52 11.84 -40.94
CA VAL A 148 0.77 12.66 -39.97
C VAL A 148 -0.45 11.90 -39.42
N ALA A 149 -1.27 11.28 -40.27
CA ALA A 149 -2.43 10.51 -39.84
C ALA A 149 -2.04 9.32 -38.93
N SER A 150 -0.95 8.64 -39.26
CA SER A 150 -0.42 7.52 -38.46
C SER A 150 0.13 7.98 -37.11
N PHE A 151 0.77 9.15 -37.08
CA PHE A 151 1.21 9.77 -35.84
C PHE A 151 0.03 10.20 -34.95
N VAL A 152 -1.01 10.79 -35.52
CA VAL A 152 -2.25 11.13 -34.81
C VAL A 152 -2.93 9.87 -34.26
N ALA A 153 -3.00 8.80 -35.05
CA ALA A 153 -3.53 7.51 -34.60
C ALA A 153 -2.71 6.94 -33.43
N CYS A 154 -1.38 7.02 -33.49
CA CYS A 154 -0.51 6.62 -32.39
C CYS A 154 -0.80 7.42 -31.10
N LEU A 155 -0.86 8.75 -31.18
CA LEU A 155 -1.12 9.61 -30.02
C LEU A 155 -2.50 9.36 -29.41
N THR A 156 -3.55 9.34 -30.25
CA THR A 156 -4.93 9.13 -29.80
C THR A 156 -5.11 7.76 -29.14
N THR A 157 -4.60 6.69 -29.75
CA THR A 157 -4.68 5.34 -29.18
C THR A 157 -3.86 5.20 -27.90
N THR A 158 -2.71 5.88 -27.78
CA THR A 158 -1.94 5.94 -26.53
C THR A 158 -2.77 6.57 -25.40
N VAL A 159 -3.45 7.69 -25.68
CA VAL A 159 -4.34 8.36 -24.70
C VAL A 159 -5.52 7.47 -24.31
N ILE A 160 -6.17 6.84 -25.28
CA ILE A 160 -7.29 5.91 -25.04
C ILE A 160 -6.83 4.71 -24.22
N ALA A 161 -5.71 4.09 -24.59
CA ALA A 161 -5.14 2.94 -23.87
C ALA A 161 -4.82 3.30 -22.42
N ARG A 162 -4.28 4.51 -22.17
CA ARG A 162 -4.01 4.98 -20.81
C ARG A 162 -5.30 5.12 -19.99
N GLN A 163 -6.37 5.63 -20.58
CA GLN A 163 -7.67 5.71 -19.90
C GLN A 163 -8.29 4.32 -19.69
N GLY A 164 -8.14 3.42 -20.66
CA GLY A 164 -8.58 2.03 -20.56
C GLY A 164 -7.89 1.30 -19.41
N ILE A 165 -6.56 1.38 -19.31
CA ILE A 165 -5.78 0.76 -18.21
C ILE A 165 -6.21 1.31 -16.84
N LYS A 166 -6.47 2.62 -16.74
CA LYS A 166 -7.01 3.23 -15.53
C LYS A 166 -8.41 2.70 -15.20
N ALA A 167 -9.29 2.62 -16.20
CA ALA A 167 -10.65 2.12 -16.03
C ALA A 167 -10.70 0.64 -15.63
N LEU A 168 -9.74 -0.17 -16.09
CA LEU A 168 -9.59 -1.58 -15.73
C LEU A 168 -9.11 -1.80 -14.29
N GLY A 169 -8.73 -0.75 -13.55
CA GLY A 169 -8.38 -0.86 -12.14
C GLY A 169 -7.11 -1.65 -11.85
N ILE A 170 -6.20 -1.83 -12.83
CA ILE A 170 -4.97 -2.63 -12.67
C ILE A 170 -4.12 -2.17 -11.48
N GLY A 171 -4.06 -0.85 -11.24
CA GLY A 171 -3.35 -0.29 -10.08
C GLY A 171 -3.99 -0.65 -8.74
N VAL A 172 -5.32 -0.79 -8.69
CA VAL A 172 -6.05 -1.23 -7.49
C VAL A 172 -5.75 -2.70 -7.22
N VAL A 173 -5.78 -3.56 -8.26
CA VAL A 173 -5.45 -4.98 -8.14
C VAL A 173 -4.01 -5.18 -7.64
N GLN A 174 -3.05 -4.41 -8.16
CA GLN A 174 -1.67 -4.47 -7.70
C GLN A 174 -1.54 -4.04 -6.23
N ALA A 175 -2.22 -2.96 -5.83
CA ALA A 175 -2.25 -2.54 -4.43
C ALA A 175 -2.83 -3.63 -3.53
N GLN A 176 -3.99 -4.20 -3.89
CA GLN A 176 -4.63 -5.30 -3.16
C GLN A 176 -3.72 -6.53 -3.04
N ASN A 177 -3.03 -6.91 -4.12
CA ASN A 177 -2.05 -8.01 -4.07
C ASN A 177 -0.90 -7.72 -3.12
N SER A 178 -0.42 -6.47 -3.08
CA SER A 178 0.63 -6.07 -2.15
C SER A 178 0.17 -6.11 -0.69
N HIS A 179 -1.08 -5.70 -0.41
CA HIS A 179 -1.71 -5.78 0.90
C HIS A 179 -1.91 -7.23 1.34
N LYS A 180 -2.46 -8.07 0.46
CA LYS A 180 -2.63 -9.50 0.70
C LYS A 180 -1.31 -10.18 1.05
N ARG A 181 -0.24 -9.90 0.29
CA ARG A 181 1.11 -10.43 0.58
C ARG A 181 1.63 -9.96 1.94
N ALA A 182 1.44 -8.69 2.29
CA ALA A 182 1.85 -8.17 3.59
C ALA A 182 1.07 -8.83 4.73
N LEU A 183 -0.26 -9.00 4.59
CA LEU A 183 -1.10 -9.70 5.56
C LEU A 183 -0.65 -11.16 5.73
N THR A 184 -0.35 -11.87 4.64
CA THR A 184 0.13 -13.26 4.73
C THR A 184 1.46 -13.36 5.49
N CYS A 185 2.34 -12.36 5.37
CA CYS A 185 3.64 -12.34 6.05
C CYS A 185 3.55 -12.01 7.56
N LEU A 186 2.39 -11.56 8.07
CA LEU A 186 2.24 -11.27 9.50
C LEU A 186 2.35 -12.54 10.35
N HIS A 187 1.81 -13.67 9.89
CA HIS A 187 1.84 -14.96 10.61
C HIS A 187 1.47 -14.88 12.11
N CYS A 188 0.57 -13.96 12.46
CA CYS A 188 0.15 -13.72 13.84
C CYS A 188 -1.32 -13.33 13.87
N VAL A 189 -2.15 -14.13 14.56
CA VAL A 189 -3.60 -13.91 14.67
C VAL A 189 -3.92 -12.57 15.31
N ASP A 190 -3.15 -12.22 16.33
CA ASP A 190 -3.29 -10.98 17.09
C ASP A 190 -2.92 -9.74 16.26
N CYS A 191 -1.86 -9.83 15.43
CA CYS A 191 -1.55 -8.76 14.48
C CYS A 191 -2.67 -8.59 13.43
N LEU A 192 -3.25 -9.70 12.97
CA LEU A 192 -4.37 -9.68 12.01
C LEU A 192 -5.62 -9.05 12.64
N GLU A 193 -5.90 -9.34 13.90
CA GLU A 193 -6.98 -8.71 14.66
C GLU A 193 -6.77 -7.21 14.84
N ASP A 194 -5.55 -6.79 15.20
CA ASP A 194 -5.20 -5.36 15.30
C ASP A 194 -5.42 -4.61 13.98
N VAL A 195 -5.02 -5.21 12.86
CA VAL A 195 -5.26 -4.64 11.53
C VAL A 195 -6.75 -4.55 11.23
N ASN A 196 -7.55 -5.56 11.58
CA ASN A 196 -9.00 -5.50 11.42
C ASN A 196 -9.66 -4.40 12.26
N THR A 197 -9.29 -4.28 13.53
CA THR A 197 -9.82 -3.23 14.42
C THR A 197 -9.44 -1.85 13.91
N TYR A 198 -8.20 -1.66 13.46
CA TYR A 198 -7.77 -0.41 12.85
C TYR A 198 -8.57 -0.11 11.56
N THR A 199 -8.77 -1.12 10.71
CA THR A 199 -9.49 -0.99 9.45
C THR A 199 -10.96 -0.64 9.66
N LEU A 200 -11.62 -1.23 10.66
CA LEU A 200 -12.98 -0.88 11.07
C LEU A 200 -13.09 0.59 11.46
N LYS A 201 -12.17 1.06 12.32
CA LYS A 201 -12.13 2.47 12.73
C LYS A 201 -11.93 3.41 11.53
N GLN A 202 -11.07 3.03 10.57
CA GLN A 202 -10.89 3.80 9.33
C GLN A 202 -12.17 3.86 8.49
N ILE A 203 -12.94 2.77 8.40
CA ILE A 203 -14.24 2.76 7.71
C ILE A 203 -15.22 3.71 8.40
N GLU A 204 -15.27 3.71 9.73
CA GLU A 204 -16.12 4.63 10.51
C GLU A 204 -15.71 6.08 10.29
N GLU A 205 -14.41 6.39 10.36
CA GLU A 205 -13.87 7.72 10.08
C GLU A 205 -14.20 8.18 8.65
N LEU A 206 -14.04 7.32 7.64
CA LEU A 206 -14.38 7.61 6.24
C LEU A 206 -15.88 7.85 6.05
N LYS A 207 -16.75 7.07 6.70
CA LYS A 207 -18.20 7.26 6.65
C LYS A 207 -18.63 8.56 7.33
N ALA A 208 -17.89 9.00 8.35
CA ALA A 208 -18.12 10.25 9.04
C ALA A 208 -17.56 11.49 8.30
N GLN A 209 -16.73 11.31 7.26
CA GLN A 209 -16.16 12.43 6.51
C GLN A 209 -17.27 13.24 5.82
N GLN A 210 -17.33 14.52 6.16
CA GLN A 210 -18.19 15.49 5.51
C GLN A 210 -17.42 16.24 4.42
N ILE A 211 -18.15 16.73 3.43
CA ILE A 211 -17.56 17.58 2.40
C ILE A 211 -17.07 18.86 3.08
N PRO A 212 -15.78 19.23 2.93
CA PRO A 212 -15.26 20.47 3.49
C PRO A 212 -16.08 21.65 2.98
N GLN A 213 -16.82 22.31 3.87
CA GLN A 213 -17.56 23.54 3.58
C GLN A 213 -17.03 24.64 4.49
N GLN A 214 -16.59 25.75 3.88
CA GLN A 214 -16.33 26.97 4.62
C GLN A 214 -17.65 27.69 4.87
N ALA A 215 -17.84 28.20 6.09
CA ALA A 215 -19.03 28.97 6.44
C ALA A 215 -19.21 30.16 5.49
N GLY A 216 -20.42 30.31 4.92
CA GLY A 216 -20.75 31.40 4.00
C GLY A 216 -20.50 31.14 2.51
N MET A 217 -19.91 30.00 2.13
CA MET A 217 -19.77 29.60 0.73
C MET A 217 -21.04 28.91 0.21
N PRO A 218 -21.39 29.06 -1.09
CA PRO A 218 -22.50 28.34 -1.68
C PRO A 218 -22.28 26.82 -1.59
N PRO A 219 -23.35 26.02 -1.54
CA PRO A 219 -23.24 24.58 -1.49
C PRO A 219 -22.45 24.06 -2.70
N PRO A 220 -21.62 23.03 -2.52
CA PRO A 220 -20.81 22.48 -3.60
C PRO A 220 -21.71 21.90 -4.71
N PRO A 221 -21.29 21.95 -5.98
CA PRO A 221 -22.06 21.42 -7.10
C PRO A 221 -22.47 19.96 -6.88
N GLU A 222 -23.69 19.58 -7.28
CA GLU A 222 -24.20 18.22 -7.08
C GLU A 222 -23.28 17.14 -7.66
N GLU A 223 -22.64 17.40 -8.81
CA GLU A 223 -21.68 16.48 -9.39
C GLU A 223 -20.49 16.21 -8.46
N TYR A 224 -19.98 17.24 -7.78
CA TYR A 224 -18.89 17.11 -6.83
C TYR A 224 -19.35 16.28 -5.62
N VAL A 225 -20.55 16.54 -5.10
CA VAL A 225 -21.15 15.76 -4.00
C VAL A 225 -21.30 14.29 -4.38
N ARG A 226 -21.83 14.00 -5.57
CA ARG A 226 -21.99 12.62 -6.06
C ARG A 226 -20.64 11.92 -6.23
N ARG A 227 -19.63 12.61 -6.77
CA ARG A 227 -18.26 12.06 -6.91
C ARG A 227 -17.62 11.80 -5.56
N PHE A 228 -17.76 12.71 -4.61
CA PHE A 228 -17.26 12.54 -3.24
C PHE A 228 -17.89 11.32 -2.57
N LYS A 229 -19.23 11.22 -2.56
CA LYS A 229 -19.95 10.06 -2.00
C LYS A 229 -19.53 8.73 -2.64
N LYS A 230 -19.43 8.70 -3.97
CA LYS A 230 -18.97 7.50 -4.70
C LYS A 230 -17.51 7.14 -4.38
N GLY A 231 -16.66 8.15 -4.14
CA GLY A 231 -15.28 7.96 -3.70
C GLY A 231 -15.20 7.32 -2.32
N VAL A 232 -15.96 7.84 -1.36
CA VAL A 232 -16.06 7.29 0.01
C VAL A 232 -16.59 5.85 -0.04
N GLU A 233 -17.66 5.59 -0.79
CA GLU A 233 -18.23 4.25 -0.96
C GLU A 233 -17.21 3.26 -1.55
N MET A 234 -16.47 3.66 -2.58
CA MET A 234 -15.41 2.85 -3.16
C MET A 234 -14.30 2.54 -2.14
N GLN A 235 -13.85 3.54 -1.38
CA GLN A 235 -12.82 3.35 -0.36
C GLN A 235 -13.27 2.40 0.75
N CYS A 236 -14.50 2.57 1.25
CA CYS A 236 -15.09 1.65 2.22
C CYS A 236 -15.13 0.20 1.70
N ARG A 237 -15.59 -0.02 0.45
CA ARG A 237 -15.61 -1.35 -0.16
C ARG A 237 -14.23 -1.99 -0.28
N LEU A 238 -13.20 -1.19 -0.57
CA LEU A 238 -11.82 -1.68 -0.62
C LEU A 238 -11.34 -2.15 0.76
N LEU A 239 -11.60 -1.37 1.81
CA LEU A 239 -11.28 -1.75 3.18
C LEU A 239 -12.07 -2.98 3.66
N GLU A 240 -13.35 -3.08 3.29
CA GLU A 240 -14.18 -4.26 3.57
C GLU A 240 -13.63 -5.52 2.87
N THR A 241 -13.09 -5.37 1.65
CA THR A 241 -12.42 -6.47 0.93
C THR A 241 -11.14 -6.90 1.66
N ASP A 242 -10.34 -5.94 2.12
CA ASP A 242 -9.12 -6.23 2.89
C ASP A 242 -9.46 -6.98 4.19
N MET A 243 -10.56 -6.62 4.86
CA MET A 243 -11.04 -7.35 6.05
C MET A 243 -11.45 -8.80 5.76
N GLU A 244 -12.08 -9.08 4.62
CA GLU A 244 -12.39 -10.47 4.23
C GLU A 244 -11.11 -11.25 3.93
N GLU A 245 -10.09 -10.63 3.32
CA GLU A 245 -8.77 -11.24 3.15
C GLU A 245 -8.11 -11.56 4.49
N VAL A 246 -8.19 -10.65 5.48
CA VAL A 246 -7.73 -10.91 6.85
C VAL A 246 -8.45 -12.13 7.44
N ARG A 247 -9.78 -12.21 7.27
CA ARG A 247 -10.58 -13.35 7.76
C ARG A 247 -10.15 -14.67 7.11
N LEU A 248 -9.86 -14.67 5.81
CA LEU A 248 -9.35 -15.86 5.11
C LEU A 248 -7.96 -16.24 5.60
N ILE A 249 -7.04 -15.28 5.71
CA ILE A 249 -5.66 -15.51 6.17
C ILE A 249 -5.63 -16.00 7.61
N ARG A 250 -6.49 -15.45 8.48
CA ARG A 250 -6.62 -15.88 9.88
C ARG A 250 -6.95 -17.37 10.01
N LYS A 251 -7.79 -17.91 9.13
CA LYS A 251 -8.10 -19.36 9.12
C LYS A 251 -6.85 -20.21 8.90
N TRP A 252 -5.92 -19.74 8.07
CA TRP A 252 -4.66 -20.42 7.78
C TRP A 252 -3.58 -20.16 8.83
N ALA A 253 -3.59 -19.00 9.48
CA ALA A 253 -2.64 -18.65 10.54
C ALA A 253 -2.87 -19.45 11.84
N GLY A 254 -4.04 -20.09 12.00
CA GLY A 254 -4.35 -20.95 13.13
C GLY A 254 -4.29 -20.21 14.46
N ALA A 255 -3.48 -20.71 15.40
CA ALA A 255 -3.19 -20.10 16.71
C ALA A 255 -1.80 -19.43 16.77
N SER A 256 -1.16 -19.16 15.63
CA SER A 256 0.19 -18.60 15.59
C SER A 256 0.25 -17.18 16.15
N LEU A 257 1.26 -16.91 16.96
CA LEU A 257 1.60 -15.59 17.50
C LEU A 257 3.01 -15.21 17.09
N CYS A 258 3.27 -13.91 16.99
CA CYS A 258 4.64 -13.40 16.97
C CYS A 258 5.16 -13.26 18.40
N ASP A 259 6.48 -13.21 18.55
CA ASP A 259 7.15 -13.15 19.86
C ASP A 259 6.57 -12.07 20.76
N VAL A 260 6.36 -10.86 20.26
CA VAL A 260 5.79 -9.75 21.04
C VAL A 260 4.37 -10.08 21.54
N HIS A 261 3.50 -10.63 20.70
CA HIS A 261 2.14 -10.96 21.11
C HIS A 261 2.05 -12.19 22.01
N GLN A 262 2.97 -13.14 21.86
CA GLN A 262 3.09 -14.27 22.77
C GLN A 262 3.45 -13.77 24.17
N HIS A 263 4.53 -13.00 24.32
CA HIS A 263 4.95 -12.49 25.62
C HIS A 263 3.96 -11.49 26.22
N LEU A 264 3.26 -10.70 25.40
CA LEU A 264 2.19 -9.82 25.88
C LEU A 264 0.98 -10.59 26.41
N ARG A 265 0.67 -11.78 25.87
CA ARG A 265 -0.39 -12.63 26.42
C ARG A 265 0.06 -13.32 27.71
N ASP A 266 1.32 -13.74 27.77
CA ASP A 266 1.88 -14.43 28.93
C ASP A 266 2.06 -13.47 30.14
N ASP A 267 2.52 -12.25 29.89
CA ASP A 267 2.70 -11.20 30.90
C ASP A 267 2.38 -9.79 30.36
N PRO A 268 1.09 -9.40 30.30
CA PRO A 268 0.67 -8.12 29.71
C PRO A 268 1.30 -6.88 30.39
N MET A 269 1.53 -6.95 31.70
CA MET A 269 1.96 -5.80 32.49
C MET A 269 3.46 -5.79 32.80
N GLY A 270 4.12 -6.95 32.87
CA GLY A 270 5.55 -7.07 33.17
C GLY A 270 6.43 -7.25 31.93
N TYR A 271 5.88 -7.62 30.77
CA TYR A 271 6.69 -7.76 29.55
C TYR A 271 7.32 -6.42 29.12
N LYS A 272 8.62 -6.46 28.84
CA LYS A 272 9.41 -5.37 28.24
C LYS A 272 10.06 -5.89 26.97
N GLU A 273 9.83 -5.19 25.86
CA GLU A 273 10.40 -5.58 24.57
C GLU A 273 11.95 -5.45 24.62
N PRO A 274 12.69 -6.50 24.26
CA PRO A 274 14.14 -6.59 24.50
C PRO A 274 14.98 -5.61 23.67
N HIS A 275 14.49 -5.15 22.52
CA HIS A 275 15.19 -4.23 21.64
C HIS A 275 14.86 -2.75 21.93
N GLY A 276 14.01 -2.48 22.93
CA GLY A 276 13.64 -1.13 23.36
C GLY A 276 12.51 -0.50 22.55
N LEU A 277 11.74 -1.29 21.79
CA LEU A 277 10.54 -0.77 21.12
C LEU A 277 9.46 -0.42 22.17
N VAL A 278 8.98 0.82 22.14
CA VAL A 278 7.94 1.28 23.07
C VAL A 278 6.57 0.75 22.61
N LEU A 279 6.02 -0.19 23.37
CA LEU A 279 4.66 -0.70 23.20
C LEU A 279 3.65 0.21 23.88
N LEU A 280 2.47 0.38 23.28
CA LEU A 280 1.43 1.25 23.83
C LEU A 280 0.73 0.60 25.02
N ALA A 281 0.20 1.41 25.93
CA ALA A 281 -0.67 0.92 26.99
C ALA A 281 -1.90 0.17 26.43
N SER A 282 -2.38 0.59 25.25
CA SER A 282 -3.48 -0.07 24.55
C SER A 282 -3.11 -1.45 23.98
N ASP A 283 -1.83 -1.72 23.69
CA ASP A 283 -1.38 -3.06 23.29
C ASP A 283 -1.46 -4.02 24.49
N ARG A 284 -1.06 -3.53 25.68
CA ARG A 284 -1.13 -4.29 26.94
C ARG A 284 -2.57 -4.58 27.36
N ALA A 285 -3.43 -3.55 27.33
CA ALA A 285 -4.85 -3.71 27.65
C ALA A 285 -5.53 -4.72 26.70
N ARG A 286 -5.27 -4.62 25.40
CA ARG A 286 -5.79 -5.59 24.42
C ARG A 286 -5.31 -7.00 24.67
N ALA A 287 -4.03 -7.20 24.99
CA ALA A 287 -3.51 -8.52 25.28
C ALA A 287 -4.21 -9.18 26.48
N ALA A 288 -4.57 -8.39 27.50
CA ALA A 288 -5.31 -8.87 28.68
C ALA A 288 -6.78 -9.21 28.38
N GLU A 289 -7.42 -8.51 27.43
CA GLU A 289 -8.83 -8.70 27.08
C GLU A 289 -9.05 -9.74 25.97
N ARG A 290 -7.98 -10.19 25.30
CA ARG A 290 -8.07 -11.10 24.15
C ARG A 290 -8.61 -12.48 24.55
N PRO A 291 -9.48 -13.08 23.73
CA PRO A 291 -9.97 -14.43 23.99
C PRO A 291 -8.83 -15.45 23.92
N PRO A 292 -8.96 -16.59 24.61
CA PRO A 292 -8.02 -17.69 24.49
C PRO A 292 -7.94 -18.16 23.04
N LEU A 293 -6.74 -18.55 22.61
CA LEU A 293 -6.54 -19.08 21.27
C LEU A 293 -7.29 -20.40 21.12
N ALA A 294 -8.03 -20.56 20.01
CA ALA A 294 -8.64 -21.83 19.69
C ALA A 294 -7.56 -22.91 19.57
N ALA A 295 -7.76 -24.06 20.20
CA ALA A 295 -6.86 -25.20 20.04
C ALA A 295 -6.76 -25.54 18.55
N MET A 296 -5.55 -25.74 18.05
CA MET A 296 -5.35 -26.35 16.75
C MET A 296 -6.09 -27.70 16.75
N PRO A 297 -6.87 -28.05 15.72
CA PRO A 297 -7.39 -29.40 15.61
C PRO A 297 -6.20 -30.36 15.63
N ASP A 298 -6.27 -31.37 16.50
CA ASP A 298 -5.23 -32.39 16.67
C ASP A 298 -4.81 -32.95 15.29
N ASP A 299 -3.51 -33.01 15.01
CA ASP A 299 -2.88 -33.56 13.78
C ASP A 299 -3.18 -35.07 13.53
N LYS A 300 -4.15 -35.65 14.24
CA LYS A 300 -4.54 -37.06 14.15
C LYS A 300 -5.55 -37.37 13.05
N GLU A 301 -6.20 -36.38 12.44
CA GLU A 301 -7.22 -36.64 11.39
C GLU A 301 -6.72 -36.55 9.94
N ILE A 302 -5.47 -36.17 9.69
CA ILE A 302 -4.88 -36.19 8.35
C ILE A 302 -3.81 -37.28 8.26
N ARG A 303 -4.22 -38.54 8.45
CA ARG A 303 -3.48 -39.67 7.87
C ARG A 303 -4.15 -40.01 6.54
N PRO A 304 -3.47 -39.87 5.38
CA PRO A 304 -3.97 -40.49 4.16
C PRO A 304 -4.03 -42.00 4.43
N ALA A 305 -5.22 -42.57 4.22
CA ALA A 305 -5.39 -44.02 4.24
C ALA A 305 -4.39 -44.63 3.26
N LYS A 306 -3.40 -45.35 3.78
CA LYS A 306 -2.65 -46.32 2.99
C LYS A 306 -3.60 -47.49 2.71
N ASN A 307 -4.01 -47.63 1.45
CA ASN A 307 -3.92 -48.84 0.63
C ASN A 307 -4.56 -48.58 -0.74
#